data_AF-A0A838D533-F1
#
_entry.id   AF-A0A838D533-F1
#
_cell.length_a   1.000
_cell.length_b   1.000
_cell.length_c   1.000
_cell.angle_alpha   90.00
_cell.angle_beta   90.00
_cell.angle_gamma   90.00
#
_symmetry.space_group_name_H-M   'P 1'
#
loop_
_entity.id
_entity.type
_entity.pdbx_description
1 polymer ?
#
loop_
_entity_poly.entity_id
_entity_poly.type
_entity_poly.pdbx_seq_one_letter_code
_entity_poly.pdbx_strand_id
1 'polypeptide(L)'
;MALWWIGNVVLLVVIAPVVVFLLVGVVKAALAVRHALDNIAEVGTMMVADLEPVSDLVQTDRYVIQTTKGLARYGTALDEIL
;
A
#
# COMPACT_ATOMS: atom_id res chain seq x y z
N MET A 1 -39.54 -43.55 10.53
CA MET A 1 -39.48 -42.29 11.30
C MET A 1 -38.26 -42.16 12.21
N ALA A 2 -37.80 -43.23 12.88
CA ALA A 2 -36.63 -43.17 13.77
C ALA A 2 -35.26 -42.95 13.08
N LEU A 3 -35.07 -43.34 11.81
CA LEU A 3 -33.78 -43.13 11.12
C LEU A 3 -33.64 -41.69 10.59
N TRP A 4 -34.76 -41.08 10.19
CA TRP A 4 -34.79 -39.74 9.61
C TRP A 4 -34.49 -38.65 10.66
N TRP A 5 -35.05 -38.77 11.88
CA TRP A 5 -34.73 -37.80 12.95
C TRP A 5 -33.27 -37.93 13.40
N ILE A 6 -32.70 -39.13 13.48
CA ILE A 6 -31.28 -39.33 13.81
C ILE A 6 -30.39 -38.67 12.76
N GLY A 7 -30.70 -38.85 11.47
CA GLY A 7 -29.99 -38.17 10.38
C GLY A 7 -30.02 -36.65 10.52
N ASN A 8 -31.18 -36.07 10.81
CA ASN A 8 -31.31 -34.62 11.03
C ASN A 8 -30.56 -34.13 12.27
N VAL A 9 -30.61 -34.88 13.37
CA VAL A 9 -29.87 -34.55 14.59
C VAL A 9 -28.37 -34.57 14.32
N VAL A 10 -27.85 -35.57 13.62
CA VAL A 10 -26.43 -35.62 13.24
C VAL A 10 -26.06 -34.46 12.31
N LEU A 11 -26.92 -34.10 11.36
CA LEU A 11 -26.68 -33.00 10.43
C LEU A 11 -26.63 -31.64 11.17
N LEU A 12 -27.50 -31.43 12.16
CA LEU A 12 -27.47 -30.22 12.96
C LEU A 12 -26.34 -30.19 13.99
N VAL A 13 -26.06 -31.30 14.66
CA VAL A 13 -25.15 -31.34 15.81
C VAL A 13 -23.71 -31.62 15.40
N VAL A 14 -23.48 -32.22 14.24
CA VAL A 14 -22.12 -32.54 13.77
C VAL A 14 -21.77 -31.67 12.57
N ILE A 15 -22.60 -31.66 11.53
CA ILE A 15 -22.25 -30.97 10.28
C ILE A 15 -22.30 -29.46 10.46
N ALA A 16 -23.36 -28.91 11.07
CA ALA A 16 -23.46 -27.47 11.29
C ALA A 16 -22.27 -26.89 12.10
N PRO A 17 -21.86 -27.44 13.25
CA PRO A 17 -20.69 -26.91 13.97
C PRO A 17 -19.37 -27.12 13.23
N VAL A 18 -19.20 -28.20 12.46
CA VAL A 18 -18.02 -28.37 11.61
C VAL A 18 -17.93 -27.25 10.57
N VAL A 19 -19.05 -26.94 9.90
CA VAL A 19 -19.10 -25.84 8.92
C VAL A 19 -18.82 -24.49 9.58
N VAL A 20 -19.39 -24.24 10.76
CA VAL A 20 -19.13 -23.01 11.54
C VAL A 20 -17.65 -22.91 11.91
N PHE A 21 -17.03 -24.01 12.37
CA PHE A 21 -15.62 -24.04 12.73
C PHE A 21 -14.72 -23.71 11.53
N LEU A 22 -15.03 -24.29 10.36
CA LEU A 22 -14.32 -24.00 9.12
C LEU A 22 -14.50 -22.54 8.70
N LEU A 23 -15.71 -21.99 8.77
CA LEU A 23 -15.96 -20.59 8.47
C LEU A 23 -15.15 -19.66 9.38
N VAL A 24 -15.14 -19.91 10.69
CA VAL A 24 -14.39 -19.11 11.65
C VAL A 24 -12.89 -19.18 11.33
N GLY A 25 -12.37 -20.35 10.97
CA GLY A 25 -10.98 -20.52 10.56
C GLY A 25 -10.63 -19.71 9.31
N VAL A 26 -11.45 -19.82 8.27
CA VAL A 26 -11.24 -19.10 7.00
C VAL A 26 -11.34 -17.59 7.20
N VAL A 27 -12.34 -17.11 7.95
CA VAL A 27 -12.51 -15.68 8.24
C VAL A 27 -11.33 -15.14 9.03
N LYS A 28 -10.84 -15.87 10.05
CA LYS A 28 -9.65 -15.48 10.81
C LYS A 28 -8.41 -15.38 9.92
N ALA A 29 -8.19 -16.36 9.04
CA ALA A 29 -7.06 -16.33 8.11
C ALA A 29 -7.16 -15.14 7.15
N ALA A 30 -8.34 -14.88 6.59
CA ALA A 30 -8.57 -13.75 5.71
C ALA A 30 -8.34 -12.40 6.43
N LEU A 31 -8.82 -12.27 7.67
CA LEU A 31 -8.61 -11.07 8.48
C LEU A 31 -7.13 -10.85 8.83
N ALA A 32 -6.37 -11.91 9.12
CA ALA A 32 -4.94 -11.82 9.37
C ALA A 32 -4.17 -11.31 8.16
N VAL A 33 -4.50 -11.81 6.95
CA VAL A 33 -3.91 -11.32 5.70
C VAL A 33 -4.27 -9.85 5.47
N ARG A 34 -5.52 -9.47 5.70
CA ARG A 34 -5.96 -8.08 5.57
C ARG A 34 -5.18 -7.15 6.51
N HIS A 35 -5.02 -7.50 7.78
CA HIS A 35 -4.23 -6.68 8.72
C HIS A 35 -2.76 -6.57 8.31
N ALA A 36 -2.16 -7.64 7.79
CA ALA A 36 -0.81 -7.58 7.27
C ALA A 36 -0.69 -6.58 6.10
N LEU A 37 -1.67 -6.58 5.20
CA LEU A 37 -1.73 -5.63 4.08
C LEU A 37 -1.98 -4.19 4.55
N ASP A 38 -2.90 -3.97 5.49
CA ASP A 38 -3.18 -2.64 6.06
C ASP A 38 -1.91 -2.05 6.70
N ASN A 39 -1.16 -2.86 7.46
CA ASN A 39 0.12 -2.44 8.06
C ASN A 39 1.19 -2.10 7.00
N ILE A 40 1.29 -2.89 5.93
CA ILE A 40 2.23 -2.62 4.83
C ILE A 40 1.84 -1.34 4.08
N ALA A 41 0.54 -1.11 3.87
CA ALA A 41 0.05 0.09 3.23
C ALA A 41 0.35 1.34 4.07
N GLU A 42 0.16 1.29 5.39
CA GLU A 42 0.51 2.38 6.31
C GLU A 42 2.02 2.69 6.32
N VAL A 43 2.87 1.67 6.36
CA VAL A 43 4.32 1.88 6.25
C VAL A 43 4.69 2.46 4.87
N GLY A 44 4.05 1.99 3.80
CA GLY A 44 4.26 2.49 2.45
C GLY A 44 3.89 3.96 2.29
N THR A 45 2.80 4.43 2.89
CA THR A 45 2.43 5.85 2.84
C THR A 45 3.39 6.74 3.63
N MET A 46 3.91 6.26 4.77
CA MET A 46 4.98 6.97 5.50
C MET A 46 6.26 7.06 4.67
N MET A 47 6.67 5.96 4.01
CA MET A 47 7.85 5.97 3.14
C MET A 47 7.70 6.93 1.96
N VAL A 48 6.52 7.03 1.36
CA VAL A 48 6.25 8.00 0.28
C VAL A 48 6.33 9.43 0.79
N ALA A 49 5.81 9.71 2.00
CA ALA A 49 5.95 11.03 2.63
C ALA A 49 7.42 11.39 2.90
N ASP A 50 8.24 10.42 3.34
CA ASP A 50 9.68 10.62 3.55
C ASP A 50 10.46 10.84 2.24
N LEU A 51 9.93 10.39 1.10
CA LEU A 51 10.50 10.56 -0.23
C LEU A 51 10.10 11.89 -0.90
N GLU A 52 9.07 12.57 -0.41
CA GLU A 52 8.61 13.86 -0.96
C GLU A 52 9.71 14.95 -0.93
N PRO A 53 10.48 15.13 0.16
CA PRO A 53 11.61 16.06 0.19
C PRO A 53 12.72 15.72 -0.82
N VAL A 54 12.90 14.43 -1.15
CA VAL A 54 13.90 13.98 -2.14
C VAL A 54 13.47 14.40 -3.55
N SER A 55 12.16 14.32 -3.85
CA SER A 55 11.59 14.82 -5.10
C SER A 55 11.82 16.34 -5.27
N ASP A 56 11.68 17.10 -4.18
CA ASP A 56 11.93 18.55 -4.18
C ASP A 56 13.41 18.89 -4.38
N LEU A 57 14.32 18.07 -3.85
CA LEU A 57 15.76 18.20 -4.13
C LEU A 57 16.06 18.03 -5.63
N VAL A 58 15.43 17.05 -6.28
CA VAL A 58 15.58 16.84 -7.73
C VAL A 58 15.01 18.01 -8.54
N GLN A 59 13.91 18.61 -8.11
CA GLN A 59 13.41 19.84 -8.73
C GLN A 59 14.38 21.02 -8.55
N THR A 60 14.91 21.18 -7.34
CA THR A 60 15.86 22.25 -7.02
C THR A 60 17.12 22.14 -7.85
N ASP A 61 17.69 20.95 -8.00
CA ASP A 61 18.86 20.72 -8.87
C ASP A 61 18.58 21.13 -10.33
N ARG A 62 17.40 20.78 -10.86
CA ARG A 62 16.99 21.24 -12.21
C ARG A 62 16.90 22.76 -12.31
N TYR A 63 16.36 23.43 -11.29
CA TYR A 63 16.28 24.90 -11.26
C TYR A 63 17.67 25.56 -11.17
N VAL A 64 18.59 24.99 -10.40
CA VAL A 64 19.99 25.45 -10.33
C VAL A 64 20.65 25.34 -11.70
N ILE A 65 20.50 24.21 -12.39
CA ILE A 65 21.07 24.02 -13.74
C ILE A 65 20.49 25.02 -14.75
N GLN A 66 19.17 25.25 -14.73
CA GLN A 66 18.52 26.21 -15.62
C GLN A 66 19.00 27.64 -15.35
N THR A 67 19.09 28.03 -14.09
CA THR A 67 19.53 29.37 -13.68
C THR A 67 20.99 29.59 -14.06
N THR A 68 21.85 28.58 -13.84
CA THR A 68 23.27 28.63 -14.21
C THR A 68 23.45 28.76 -15.73
N LYS A 69 22.64 28.06 -16.54
CA LYS A 69 22.64 28.23 -18.00
C LYS A 69 22.19 29.64 -18.42
N GLY A 70 21.20 30.21 -17.75
CA GLY A 70 20.73 31.58 -17.99
C GLY A 70 21.81 32.61 -17.67
N LEU A 71 22.45 32.48 -16.50
CA LEU A 71 23.58 33.32 -16.07
C LEU A 71 24.76 33.22 -17.04
N ALA A 72 25.12 32.02 -17.47
CA ALA A 72 26.19 31.82 -18.45
C ALA A 72 25.89 32.58 -19.75
N ARG A 73 24.66 32.46 -20.28
CA ARG A 73 24.22 33.16 -21.50
C ARG A 73 24.27 34.68 -21.36
N TYR A 74 23.86 35.19 -20.20
CA TYR A 74 23.92 36.61 -19.92
C TYR A 74 25.37 37.11 -19.84
N GLY A 75 26.25 36.34 -19.17
CA GLY A 75 27.69 36.62 -19.12
C GLY A 75 28.34 36.62 -20.49
N THR A 76 27.98 35.68 -21.37
CA THR A 76 28.51 35.65 -22.76
C THR A 76 28.03 36.85 -23.57
N ALA A 77 26.75 37.22 -23.45
CA ALA A 77 26.22 38.39 -24.14
C ALA A 77 26.85 39.71 -23.63
N LEU A 78 27.21 39.78 -22.35
CA LEU A 78 27.89 40.93 -21.79
C LEU A 78 29.34 41.04 -22.29
N ASP A 79 30.05 39.92 -22.40
CA ASP A 79 31.41 39.84 -22.97
C ASP A 79 31.44 40.23 -24.46
N GLU A 80 30.35 39.99 -25.19
CA GLU A 80 30.25 40.35 -26.61
C GLU A 80 29.94 41.84 -26.85
N ILE A 81 29.37 42.54 -25.85
CA ILE A 81 28.96 43.95 -25.97
C ILE A 81 30.03 44.92 -25.42
N LEU A 82 30.96 44.44 -24.58
CA LEU A 82 31.95 45.26 -23.86
C LEU A 82 33.33 45.19 -24.51
#